data_AF-A0A5D4S2P0-F1
#
_entry.id   AF-A0A5D4S2P0-F1
#
_cell.length_a   1.000
_cell.length_b   1.000
_cell.length_c   1.000
_cell.angle_alpha   90.00
_cell.angle_beta   90.00
_cell.angle_gamma   90.00
#
_symmetry.space_group_name_H-M   'P 1'
#
loop_
_entity.id
_entity.type
_entity.pdbx_description
1 polymer ?
#
loop_
_entity_poly.entity_id
_entity_poly.type
_entity_poly.pdbx_seq_one_letter_code
_entity_poly.pdbx_strand_id
1 'polypeptide(L)'
;MNNIEKPEVKHVTFYRNEGNYNWLKQSEVSAQYVFRFPHLTSEEVKEKGLTYSFLVDLDKDYDFSPESYTAYELADELRNIYDSYWIHSGKGEIKRVFDYLESIEEDQEKLRHQYEIEYAKYKIQFWENKLEKLTK
;
A
#
# COMPACT_ATOMS: atom_id res chain seq x y z
N MET A 1 30.42 -6.12 15.36
CA MET A 1 29.45 -6.41 14.28
C MET A 1 28.95 -5.08 13.78
N ASN A 2 29.01 -4.79 12.49
CA ASN A 2 28.36 -3.60 11.95
C ASN A 2 26.85 -3.80 12.12
N ASN A 3 26.18 -2.85 12.78
CA ASN A 3 24.73 -2.82 12.80
C ASN A 3 24.28 -2.55 11.36
N ILE A 4 23.64 -3.54 10.74
CA ILE A 4 23.02 -3.38 9.44
C ILE A 4 21.58 -3.01 9.68
N GLU A 5 21.19 -1.80 9.29
CA GLU A 5 19.82 -1.32 9.43
C GLU A 5 19.03 -1.64 8.17
N LYS A 6 17.80 -2.14 8.35
CA LYS A 6 16.88 -2.36 7.22
C LYS A 6 16.50 -0.97 6.67
N PRO A 7 16.57 -0.73 5.35
CA PRO A 7 16.20 0.56 4.80
C PRO A 7 14.74 0.90 5.10
N GLU A 8 14.50 2.19 5.30
CA GLU A 8 13.15 2.73 5.50
C GLU A 8 12.41 2.84 4.17
N VAL A 9 11.11 2.55 4.20
CA VAL A 9 10.22 2.69 3.04
C VAL A 9 9.77 4.14 2.96
N LYS A 10 10.08 4.81 1.84
CA LYS A 10 9.71 6.22 1.59
C LYS A 10 8.67 6.41 0.48
N HIS A 11 8.34 5.34 -0.25
CA HIS A 11 7.26 5.34 -1.24
C HIS A 11 5.95 4.85 -0.61
N VAL A 12 4.82 5.22 -1.21
CA VAL A 12 3.48 4.76 -0.83
C VAL A 12 3.45 3.25 -0.94
N THR A 13 2.98 2.63 0.13
CA THR A 13 2.75 1.19 0.18
C THR A 13 1.30 0.91 0.51
N PHE A 14 0.87 -0.31 0.27
CA PHE A 14 -0.46 -0.74 0.61
C PHE A 14 -0.44 -2.18 1.11
N TYR A 15 -1.54 -2.57 1.75
CA TYR A 15 -1.81 -3.94 2.12
C TYR A 15 -3.32 -4.17 2.16
N ARG A 16 -3.72 -5.45 2.11
CA ARG A 16 -5.10 -5.88 2.16
C ARG A 16 -5.32 -6.78 3.37
N ASN A 17 -6.48 -6.65 4.01
CA ASN A 17 -6.95 -7.57 5.03
C ASN A 17 -8.38 -8.00 4.70
N GLU A 18 -8.79 -9.16 5.19
CA GLU A 18 -10.18 -9.60 5.15
C GLU A 18 -10.73 -9.62 6.57
N GLY A 19 -11.99 -9.19 6.74
CA GLY A 19 -12.59 -9.19 8.05
C GLY A 19 -14.02 -8.67 8.07
N ASN A 20 -14.61 -8.71 9.26
CA ASN A 20 -15.95 -8.20 9.51
C ASN A 20 -15.86 -6.71 9.88
N TYR A 21 -16.13 -5.84 8.93
CA TYR A 21 -16.08 -4.38 9.12
C TYR A 21 -17.48 -3.76 9.26
N ASN A 22 -18.53 -4.52 8.96
CA ASN A 22 -19.90 -4.10 9.15
C ASN A 22 -20.39 -4.40 10.58
N TRP A 23 -20.44 -3.38 11.43
CA TRP A 23 -20.94 -3.49 12.80
C TRP A 23 -22.41 -3.91 12.89
N LEU A 24 -23.21 -3.60 11.88
CA LEU A 24 -24.64 -3.93 11.83
C LEU A 24 -24.89 -5.37 11.34
N LYS A 25 -23.94 -5.94 10.61
CA LYS A 25 -24.05 -7.28 10.03
C LYS A 25 -22.69 -7.99 10.09
N GLN A 26 -22.37 -8.51 11.26
CA GLN A 26 -21.08 -9.14 11.55
C GLN A 26 -20.79 -10.42 10.74
N SER A 27 -21.77 -10.96 10.02
CA SER A 27 -21.55 -12.07 9.08
C SER A 27 -21.03 -11.63 7.72
N GLU A 28 -20.98 -10.33 7.45
CA GLU A 28 -20.50 -9.76 6.20
C GLU A 28 -19.00 -9.51 6.28
N VAL A 29 -18.26 -10.30 5.50
CA VAL A 29 -16.82 -10.16 5.33
C VAL A 29 -16.57 -9.23 4.15
N SER A 30 -15.67 -8.27 4.34
CA SER A 30 -15.21 -7.35 3.29
C SER A 30 -13.68 -7.38 3.21
N ALA A 31 -13.17 -7.02 2.03
CA ALA A 31 -11.76 -6.71 1.87
C ALA A 31 -11.50 -5.25 2.29
N GLN A 32 -10.52 -5.05 3.15
CA GLN A 32 -10.01 -3.74 3.53
C GLN A 32 -8.66 -3.51 2.88
N TYR A 33 -8.63 -2.53 1.98
CA TYR A 33 -7.42 -2.01 1.37
C TYR A 33 -6.91 -0.82 2.18
N VAL A 34 -5.62 -0.83 2.54
CA VAL A 34 -5.03 0.23 3.36
C VAL A 34 -3.79 0.79 2.68
N PHE A 35 -3.81 2.09 2.39
CA PHE A 35 -2.69 2.88 1.91
C PHE A 35 -1.87 3.44 3.08
N ARG A 36 -0.55 3.49 2.90
CA ARG A 36 0.39 4.15 3.79
C ARG A 36 1.15 5.21 3.03
N PHE A 37 1.13 6.44 3.53
CA PHE A 37 1.80 7.60 2.95
C PHE A 37 3.01 7.99 3.83
N PRO A 38 4.14 7.27 3.76
CA PRO A 38 5.27 7.48 4.69
C PRO A 38 5.95 8.84 4.54
N HIS A 39 5.77 9.50 3.38
CA HIS A 39 6.31 10.82 3.11
C HIS A 39 5.36 11.96 3.49
N LEU A 40 4.18 11.66 4.06
CA LEU A 40 3.22 12.63 4.54
C LEU A 40 3.00 12.49 6.05
N THR A 41 2.86 13.62 6.72
CA THR A 41 2.30 13.70 8.07
C THR A 41 0.79 13.47 8.07
N SER A 42 0.22 13.13 9.24
CA SER A 42 -1.23 12.97 9.40
C SER A 42 -2.00 14.24 9.02
N GLU A 43 -1.44 15.41 9.34
CA GLU A 43 -1.99 16.72 8.99
C GLU A 43 -2.01 16.91 7.47
N GLU A 44 -0.92 16.61 6.76
CA GLU A 44 -0.86 16.73 5.30
C GLU A 44 -1.81 15.77 4.59
N VAL A 45 -1.97 14.54 5.08
CA VAL A 45 -2.96 13.59 4.54
C VAL A 45 -4.37 14.18 4.68
N LYS A 46 -4.68 14.75 5.84
CA LYS A 46 -5.98 15.39 6.11
C LYS A 46 -6.21 16.62 5.23
N GLU A 47 -5.22 17.49 5.09
CA GLU A 47 -5.29 18.69 4.25
C GLU A 47 -5.52 18.36 2.78
N LYS A 48 -4.91 17.27 2.30
CA LYS A 48 -5.11 16.74 0.94
C LYS A 48 -6.43 15.96 0.78
N GLY A 49 -7.17 15.73 1.87
CA GLY A 49 -8.42 14.99 1.86
C GLY A 49 -8.26 13.51 1.48
N LEU A 50 -7.10 12.93 1.76
CA LEU A 50 -6.78 11.54 1.44
C LEU A 50 -7.34 10.58 2.49
N THR A 51 -7.84 9.44 2.02
CA THR A 51 -8.37 8.37 2.87
C THR A 51 -7.37 7.23 2.94
N TYR A 52 -7.09 6.72 4.14
CA TYR A 52 -6.14 5.62 4.34
C TYR A 52 -6.71 4.25 3.96
N SER A 53 -8.02 4.04 4.07
CA SER A 53 -8.59 2.71 3.90
C SER A 53 -9.90 2.69 3.13
N PHE A 54 -10.06 1.67 2.31
CA PHE A 54 -11.23 1.42 1.46
C PHE A 54 -11.78 0.02 1.73
N LEU A 55 -13.10 -0.12 1.75
CA LEU A 55 -13.78 -1.38 1.94
C LEU A 55 -14.41 -1.81 0.62
N VAL A 56 -14.18 -3.06 0.25
CA VAL A 56 -14.71 -3.67 -0.97
C VAL A 56 -15.44 -4.95 -0.58
N ASP A 57 -16.63 -5.16 -1.15
CA ASP A 57 -17.35 -6.42 -1.01
C ASP A 57 -16.54 -7.55 -1.65
N LEU A 58 -16.40 -8.70 -0.97
CA LEU A 58 -15.53 -9.78 -1.44
C LEU A 58 -15.92 -10.35 -2.81
N ASP A 59 -17.19 -10.24 -3.21
CA ASP A 59 -17.65 -10.65 -4.53
C ASP A 59 -17.12 -9.75 -5.66
N LYS A 60 -16.69 -8.53 -5.31
CA LYS A 60 -16.09 -7.55 -6.22
C LYS A 60 -14.56 -7.50 -6.16
N ASP A 61 -13.97 -8.36 -5.34
CA ASP A 61 -12.55 -8.36 -5.02
C ASP A 61 -11.85 -9.55 -5.68
N TYR A 62 -11.50 -9.39 -6.96
CA TYR A 62 -11.11 -10.52 -7.81
C TYR A 62 -9.61 -10.59 -8.15
N ASP A 63 -8.83 -9.52 -8.04
CA ASP A 63 -7.47 -9.46 -8.61
C ASP A 63 -6.39 -8.87 -7.68
N PHE A 64 -6.51 -9.00 -6.35
CA PHE A 64 -5.46 -8.50 -5.44
C PHE A 64 -4.12 -9.22 -5.63
N SER A 65 -3.13 -8.50 -6.17
CA SER A 65 -1.76 -9.01 -6.32
C SER A 65 -0.74 -7.95 -5.86
N PRO A 66 -0.38 -7.93 -4.57
CA PRO A 66 0.43 -6.86 -3.99
C PRO A 66 1.87 -6.83 -4.51
N GLU A 67 2.35 -7.95 -5.06
CA GLU A 67 3.71 -8.02 -5.64
C GLU A 67 3.76 -7.49 -7.09
N SER A 68 2.61 -7.34 -7.75
CA SER A 68 2.54 -6.85 -9.13
C SER A 68 2.02 -5.43 -9.26
N TYR A 69 1.55 -4.80 -8.18
CA TYR A 69 0.94 -3.47 -8.24
C TYR A 69 1.77 -2.39 -7.56
N THR A 70 1.79 -1.23 -8.18
CA THR A 70 2.03 0.05 -7.53
C THR A 70 0.80 0.48 -6.74
N ALA A 71 0.99 1.42 -5.81
CA ALA A 71 -0.14 2.04 -5.13
C ALA A 71 -1.11 2.73 -6.12
N TYR A 72 -0.57 3.30 -7.20
CA TYR A 72 -1.36 3.95 -8.25
C TYR A 72 -2.27 2.95 -8.97
N GLU A 73 -1.74 1.82 -9.43
CA GLU A 73 -2.50 0.76 -10.09
C GLU A 73 -3.60 0.20 -9.17
N LEU A 74 -3.29 -0.02 -7.89
CA LEU A 74 -4.31 -0.42 -6.92
C LEU A 74 -5.42 0.64 -6.78
N ALA A 75 -5.07 1.94 -6.74
CA ALA A 75 -6.06 2.99 -6.64
C ALA A 75 -6.96 3.07 -7.89
N ASP A 76 -6.41 2.80 -9.08
CA ASP A 76 -7.19 2.67 -10.32
C ASP A 76 -8.16 1.50 -10.26
N GLU A 77 -7.70 0.32 -9.82
CA GLU A 77 -8.54 -0.86 -9.65
C GLU A 77 -9.69 -0.59 -8.66
N LEU A 78 -9.38 -0.03 -7.49
CA LEU A 78 -10.40 0.33 -6.49
C LEU A 78 -11.39 1.36 -7.01
N ARG A 79 -10.93 2.33 -7.83
CA ARG A 79 -11.81 3.29 -8.50
C ARG A 79 -12.77 2.56 -9.44
N ASN A 80 -12.28 1.63 -10.24
CA ASN A 80 -13.09 0.85 -11.18
C ASN A 80 -14.10 -0.05 -10.44
N ILE A 81 -13.69 -0.68 -9.34
CA ILE A 81 -14.61 -1.44 -8.46
C ILE A 81 -15.67 -0.51 -7.89
N TYR A 82 -15.29 0.68 -7.41
CA TYR A 82 -16.23 1.62 -6.84
C TYR A 82 -17.23 2.13 -7.87
N ASP A 83 -16.78 2.41 -9.10
CA ASP A 83 -17.62 2.82 -10.21
C ASP A 83 -18.65 1.76 -10.62
N SER A 84 -18.35 0.48 -10.40
CA SER A 84 -19.30 -0.62 -10.62
C SER A 84 -20.49 -0.66 -9.65
N TYR A 85 -20.43 0.03 -8.50
CA TYR A 85 -21.59 0.15 -7.61
C TYR A 85 -22.56 1.22 -8.13
N TRP A 86 -23.86 0.93 -8.04
CA TRP A 86 -24.93 1.88 -8.36
C TRP A 86 -24.81 3.16 -7.52
N ILE A 87 -24.61 3.02 -6.21
CA ILE A 87 -24.34 4.12 -5.27
C ILE A 87 -23.24 3.66 -4.31
N HIS A 88 -22.16 4.44 -4.19
CA HIS A 88 -21.10 4.19 -3.22
C HIS A 88 -20.50 5.52 -2.73
N SER A 89 -20.51 5.76 -1.41
CA SER A 89 -20.04 7.00 -0.80
C SER A 89 -18.54 7.24 -0.99
N GLY A 90 -17.77 6.15 -1.11
CA GLY A 90 -16.31 6.21 -1.26
C GLY A 90 -15.81 6.63 -2.64
N LYS A 91 -16.67 6.82 -3.67
CA LYS A 91 -16.23 7.19 -5.04
C LYS A 91 -15.37 8.46 -5.06
N GLY A 92 -15.78 9.48 -4.32
CA GLY A 92 -15.03 10.73 -4.25
C GLY A 92 -13.71 10.58 -3.48
N GLU A 93 -13.67 9.70 -2.48
CA GLU A 93 -12.47 9.44 -1.66
C GLU A 93 -11.41 8.71 -2.47
N ILE A 94 -11.78 7.63 -3.16
CA ILE A 94 -10.83 6.87 -3.98
C ILE A 94 -10.33 7.71 -5.15
N LYS A 95 -11.18 8.55 -5.75
CA LYS A 95 -10.75 9.49 -6.79
C LYS A 95 -9.65 10.43 -6.29
N ARG A 96 -9.77 10.98 -5.08
CA ARG A 96 -8.72 11.86 -4.52
C ARG A 96 -7.40 11.14 -4.28
N VAL A 97 -7.46 9.87 -3.84
CA VAL A 97 -6.26 9.04 -3.68
C VAL A 97 -5.63 8.73 -5.04
N PHE A 98 -6.45 8.36 -6.03
CA PHE A 98 -6.00 8.14 -7.41
C PHE A 98 -5.33 9.40 -7.99
N ASP A 99 -6.00 10.55 -7.98
CA ASP A 99 -5.48 11.82 -8.52
C ASP A 99 -4.17 12.21 -7.82
N TYR A 100 -4.07 11.97 -6.51
CA TYR A 100 -2.87 12.25 -5.74
C TYR A 100 -1.71 11.33 -6.15
N LEU A 101 -1.96 10.02 -6.26
CA LEU A 101 -0.93 9.06 -6.65
C LEU A 101 -0.45 9.27 -8.08
N GLU A 102 -1.36 9.64 -9.00
CA GLU A 102 -1.03 10.08 -10.35
C GLU A 102 -0.09 11.28 -10.32
N SER A 103 -0.38 12.29 -9.49
CA SER A 103 0.43 13.51 -9.40
C SER A 103 1.86 13.31 -8.86
N ILE A 104 2.15 12.15 -8.26
CA ILE A 104 3.47 11.83 -7.68
C ILE A 104 4.10 10.57 -8.28
N GLU A 105 3.53 10.01 -9.35
CA GLU A 105 3.88 8.68 -9.86
C GLU A 105 5.38 8.54 -10.16
N GLU A 106 5.96 9.51 -10.88
CA GLU A 106 7.39 9.50 -11.22
C GLU A 106 8.30 9.53 -9.98
N ASP A 107 7.91 10.27 -8.94
CA ASP A 107 8.68 10.35 -7.70
C ASP A 107 8.55 9.07 -6.88
N GLN A 108 7.36 8.45 -6.89
CA GLN A 108 7.13 7.15 -6.26
C GLN A 108 7.92 6.04 -6.94
N GLU A 109 8.01 6.06 -8.27
CA GLU A 109 8.82 5.10 -9.03
C GLU A 109 10.31 5.20 -8.64
N LYS A 110 10.85 6.42 -8.57
CA LYS A 110 12.24 6.65 -8.13
C LYS A 110 12.47 6.15 -6.70
N LEU A 111 11.58 6.49 -5.77
CA LEU A 111 11.69 6.08 -4.36
C LEU A 111 11.55 4.56 -4.19
N ARG A 112 10.73 3.89 -5.02
CA ARG A 112 10.62 2.43 -5.04
C ARG A 112 11.91 1.79 -5.52
N HIS A 113 12.46 2.21 -6.67
CA HIS A 113 13.72 1.66 -7.18
C HIS A 113 14.89 1.87 -6.21
N GLN A 114 14.97 3.05 -5.57
CA GLN A 114 15.96 3.30 -4.53
C GLN A 114 15.81 2.33 -3.35
N TYR A 115 14.58 2.13 -2.85
CA TYR A 115 14.31 1.18 -1.78
C TYR A 115 14.72 -0.25 -2.16
N GLU A 116 14.38 -0.71 -3.36
CA GLU A 116 14.71 -2.05 -3.85
C GLU A 116 16.23 -2.30 -3.89
N ILE A 117 16.98 -1.32 -4.38
CA ILE A 117 18.46 -1.37 -4.42
C ILE A 117 19.02 -1.45 -3.00
N GLU A 118 18.61 -0.56 -2.10
CA GLU A 118 19.10 -0.54 -0.72
C GLU A 118 18.69 -1.80 0.05
N TYR A 119 17.49 -2.33 -0.21
CA TYR A 119 17.00 -3.54 0.43
C TYR A 119 17.74 -4.79 -0.07
N ALA A 120 18.10 -4.83 -1.36
CA ALA A 120 18.96 -5.88 -1.91
C ALA A 120 20.35 -5.86 -1.26
N LYS A 121 20.99 -4.69 -1.13
CA LYS A 121 22.27 -4.52 -0.41
C LYS A 121 22.17 -5.01 1.04
N TYR A 122 21.12 -4.58 1.74
CA TYR A 122 20.83 -5.04 3.10
C TYR A 122 20.73 -6.56 3.21
N LYS A 123 19.99 -7.20 2.28
CA LYS A 123 19.84 -8.67 2.25
C LYS A 123 21.17 -9.38 2.04
N ILE A 124 21.99 -8.92 1.11
CA ILE A 124 23.31 -9.51 0.84
C ILE A 124 24.15 -9.48 2.12
N GLN A 125 24.29 -8.30 2.73
CA GLN A 125 25.12 -8.13 3.93
C GLN A 125 24.59 -8.93 5.13
N PHE A 126 23.27 -9.02 5.28
CA PHE A 126 22.64 -9.84 6.33
C PHE A 126 23.02 -11.32 6.17
N TRP A 127 22.97 -11.85 4.96
CA TRP A 127 23.29 -13.25 4.69
C TRP A 127 24.78 -13.55 4.77
N GLU A 128 25.65 -12.63 4.32
CA GLU A 128 27.11 -12.73 4.52
C GLU A 128 27.45 -12.84 6.00
N ASN A 129 26.93 -11.93 6.83
CA ASN A 129 27.13 -11.96 8.28
C ASN A 129 26.57 -13.24 8.92
N LYS A 130 25.45 -13.77 8.41
CA LYS A 130 24.87 -15.00 8.94
C LYS A 130 25.72 -16.22 8.56
N LEU A 131 26.24 -16.27 7.33
CA LEU A 131 27.12 -17.33 6.88
C LEU A 131 28.42 -17.34 7.69
N GLU A 132 29.05 -16.18 7.89
CA GLU A 132 30.26 -16.07 8.71
C GLU A 132 30.07 -16.62 10.14
N LYS A 133 28.92 -16.40 10.75
CA LYS A 133 28.59 -16.92 12.10
C LYS A 133 28.41 -18.44 12.12
N LEU A 134 28.00 -19.04 11.02
CA LEU A 134 27.79 -20.48 10.92
C LEU A 134 29.07 -21.25 10.56
N THR A 135 30.04 -20.56 9.95
CA THR A 135 31.33 -21.14 9.53
C THR A 135 32.47 -20.87 10.50
N LYS A 136 32.24 -20.10 11.57
CA LYS A 136 33.17 -19.86 12.68
C LYS A 136 32.77 -20.73 13.86
#